data_AF-A0A0P0W389-F1
#
_entry.id   AF-A0A0P0W389-F1
#
_cell.length_a   1.000
_cell.length_b   1.000
_cell.length_c   1.000
_cell.angle_alpha   90.00
_cell.angle_beta   90.00
_cell.angle_gamma   90.00
#
_symmetry.space_group_name_H-M   'P 1'
#
loop_
_entity.id
_entity.type
_entity.pdbx_description
1 polymer ?
#
loop_
_entity_poly.entity_id
_entity_poly.type
_entity_poly.pdbx_seq_one_letter_code
_entity_poly.pdbx_strand_id
1 'polypeptide(L)'
;ARCLLQWTSTAPPIHTAASSGKAEIISILLDQGANVDLTTDAGRTALHYAASKGRLNIAETLIAHSANVNKKDKEMLNCVNS
;
A
#
# COMPACT_ATOMS: atom_id res chain seq x y z
N ALA A 1 -20.83 -4.21 2.23
CA ALA A 1 -21.19 -2.86 2.69
C ALA A 1 -19.96 -1.95 2.67
N ARG A 2 -20.13 -0.72 2.17
CA ARG A 2 -19.31 0.49 2.42
C ARG A 2 -17.89 0.52 1.84
N CYS A 3 -17.83 0.52 0.51
CA CYS A 3 -16.78 1.21 -0.23
C CYS A 3 -17.09 2.73 -0.22
N LEU A 4 -16.80 3.41 0.89
CA LEU A 4 -16.93 4.87 1.02
C LEU A 4 -15.78 5.43 1.88
N LEU A 5 -14.56 5.37 1.36
CA LEU A 5 -13.52 6.32 1.75
C LEU A 5 -13.23 7.20 0.54
N GLN A 6 -14.18 8.10 0.29
CA GLN A 6 -13.97 9.24 -0.58
C GLN A 6 -13.15 10.27 0.20
N TRP A 7 -11.96 10.56 -0.31
CA TRP A 7 -11.34 11.89 -0.27
C TRP A 7 -11.15 12.52 1.11
N THR A 8 -10.57 11.77 2.04
CA THR A 8 -9.76 12.43 3.07
C THR A 8 -8.32 12.07 2.76
N SER A 9 -7.41 13.03 2.83
CA SER A 9 -5.94 12.87 2.70
C SER A 9 -5.35 12.02 3.85
N THR A 10 -6.12 11.05 4.36
CA THR A 10 -5.72 10.10 5.39
C THR A 10 -5.14 8.89 4.68
N ALA A 11 -3.82 8.76 4.73
CA ALA A 11 -3.15 7.54 4.30
C ALA A 11 -3.76 6.35 5.07
N PRO A 12 -4.27 5.33 4.37
CA PRO A 12 -4.87 4.18 5.04
C PRO A 12 -3.92 3.53 6.05
N PRO A 13 -4.44 2.87 7.10
CA PRO A 13 -3.62 2.32 8.18
C PRO A 13 -2.49 1.41 7.67
N ILE A 14 -2.74 0.64 6.60
CA ILE A 14 -1.75 -0.25 5.98
C ILE A 14 -0.57 0.50 5.35
N HIS A 15 -0.78 1.69 4.77
CA HIS A 15 0.29 2.53 4.23
C HIS A 15 1.14 3.13 5.35
N THR A 16 0.49 3.59 6.43
CA THR A 16 1.18 4.12 7.61
C THR A 16 2.02 3.03 8.28
N ALA A 17 1.48 1.82 8.42
CA ALA A 17 2.21 0.66 8.94
C ALA A 17 3.39 0.26 8.05
N ALA A 18 3.21 0.29 6.72
CA ALA A 18 4.28 0.00 5.77
C ALA A 18 5.41 1.02 5.82
N SER A 19 5.07 2.31 5.87
CA SER A 19 6.04 3.41 6.06
C SER A 19 6.81 3.27 7.40
N SER A 20 6.10 2.88 8.45
CA SER A 20 6.65 2.69 9.80
C SER A 20 7.45 1.39 9.96
N GLY A 21 7.39 0.46 9.00
CA GLY A 21 8.06 -0.83 9.09
C GLY A 21 7.44 -1.80 10.10
N LYS A 22 6.14 -1.69 10.37
CA LYS A 22 5.43 -2.51 11.37
C LYS A 22 4.75 -3.72 10.71
N ALA A 23 5.50 -4.79 10.49
CA ALA A 23 5.02 -5.97 9.75
C ALA A 23 3.85 -6.69 10.46
N GLU A 24 3.92 -6.86 11.78
CA GLU A 24 2.83 -7.45 12.57
C GLU A 24 1.50 -6.70 12.41
N ILE A 25 1.55 -5.36 12.39
CA ILE A 25 0.36 -4.54 12.21
C ILE A 25 -0.23 -4.75 10.81
N ILE A 26 0.61 -4.92 9.80
CA ILE A 26 0.15 -5.22 8.44
C ILE A 26 -0.54 -6.58 8.39
N SER A 27 0.05 -7.62 9.00
CA SER A 27 -0.59 -8.94 9.07
C SER A 27 -1.95 -8.87 9.76
N ILE A 28 -2.04 -8.19 10.91
CA ILE A 28 -3.32 -8.01 11.61
C ILE A 28 -4.36 -7.30 10.73
N LEU A 29 -3.96 -6.23 10.03
CA LEU A 29 -4.88 -5.50 9.15
C LEU A 29 -5.36 -6.39 7.99
N LEU A 30 -4.48 -7.19 7.40
CA LEU A 30 -4.81 -8.09 6.30
C LEU A 30 -5.71 -9.25 6.77
N ASP A 31 -5.45 -9.80 7.95
CA ASP A 31 -6.29 -10.82 8.59
C ASP A 31 -7.71 -10.29 8.91
N GLN A 32 -7.84 -8.99 9.20
CA GLN A 32 -9.13 -8.32 9.38
C GLN A 32 -9.83 -7.96 8.05
N GLY A 33 -9.29 -8.38 6.91
CA GLY A 33 -9.87 -8.14 5.59
C GLY A 33 -9.54 -6.78 4.98
N ALA A 34 -8.45 -6.13 5.42
CA ALA A 34 -7.96 -4.93 4.74
C ALA A 34 -7.54 -5.26 3.30
N ASN A 35 -7.82 -4.34 2.38
CA ASN A 35 -7.38 -4.48 1.01
C ASN A 35 -5.86 -4.21 0.91
N VAL A 36 -5.09 -5.22 0.52
CA VAL A 36 -3.63 -5.14 0.32
C VAL A 36 -3.24 -4.18 -0.82
N ASP A 37 -4.09 -4.07 -1.84
CA ASP A 37 -3.88 -3.26 -3.05
C ASP A 37 -4.51 -1.88 -2.96
N LEU A 38 -4.86 -1.45 -1.76
CA LEU A 38 -5.42 -0.14 -1.52
C LEU A 38 -4.43 0.94 -1.98
N THR A 39 -4.90 1.88 -2.79
CA THR A 39 -4.09 2.97 -3.33
C THR A 39 -4.42 4.28 -2.65
N THR A 40 -3.40 5.11 -2.41
CA THR A 40 -3.61 6.53 -2.06
C THR A 40 -4.03 7.35 -3.27
N ASP A 41 -4.34 8.64 -3.09
CA ASP A 41 -4.66 9.56 -4.18
C ASP A 41 -3.53 9.68 -5.22
N ALA A 42 -2.29 9.42 -4.81
CA ALA A 42 -1.11 9.36 -5.68
C ALA A 42 -0.95 8.01 -6.43
N GLY A 43 -1.91 7.08 -6.28
CA GLY A 43 -1.84 5.74 -6.85
C GLY A 43 -0.85 4.80 -6.15
N ARG A 44 -0.30 5.19 -5.00
CA ARG A 44 0.72 4.40 -4.27
C ARG A 44 0.06 3.34 -3.39
N THR A 45 0.54 2.11 -3.47
CA THR A 45 0.17 0.99 -2.58
C THR A 45 1.10 0.92 -1.37
N ALA A 46 0.73 0.14 -0.34
CA ALA A 46 1.61 -0.13 0.80
C ALA A 46 2.99 -0.67 0.36
N LEU A 47 3.03 -1.45 -0.72
CA LEU A 47 4.27 -1.98 -1.30
C LEU A 47 5.19 -0.88 -1.84
N HIS A 48 4.65 0.20 -2.42
CA HIS A 48 5.46 1.34 -2.86
C HIS A 48 6.18 2.01 -1.68
N TYR A 49 5.50 2.17 -0.54
CA TYR A 49 6.10 2.74 0.67
C TYR A 49 7.15 1.80 1.26
N ALA A 50 6.87 0.50 1.30
CA ALA A 50 7.81 -0.52 1.76
C ALA A 50 9.08 -0.54 0.91
N ALA A 51 8.95 -0.55 -0.42
CA ALA A 51 10.06 -0.52 -1.36
C ALA A 51 10.87 0.78 -1.25
N SER A 52 10.20 1.94 -1.24
CA SER A 52 10.85 3.24 -1.11
C SER A 52 11.65 3.40 0.19
N LYS A 53 11.22 2.73 1.27
CA LYS A 53 11.88 2.76 2.58
C LYS A 53 12.83 1.57 2.82
N GLY A 54 12.99 0.66 1.85
CA GLY A 54 13.85 -0.53 1.99
C GLY A 54 13.36 -1.53 3.05
N ARG A 55 12.05 -1.58 3.33
CA ARG A 55 11.46 -2.46 4.35
C ARG A 55 11.19 -3.86 3.76
N LEU A 56 12.23 -4.68 3.65
CA LEU A 56 12.14 -6.04 3.07
C LEU A 56 11.06 -6.91 3.73
N ASN A 57 11.05 -7.02 5.07
CA ASN A 57 10.07 -7.84 5.79
C ASN A 57 8.62 -7.44 5.50
N ILE A 58 8.37 -6.14 5.29
CA ILE A 58 7.05 -5.62 4.91
C ILE A 58 6.70 -6.05 3.50
N ALA A 59 7.64 -5.90 2.56
CA ALA A 59 7.43 -6.29 1.17
C ALA A 59 7.13 -7.80 1.07
N GLU A 60 7.88 -8.64 1.78
CA GLU A 60 7.63 -10.08 1.87
C GLU A 60 6.24 -10.38 2.43
N THR A 61 5.84 -9.71 3.52
CA THR A 61 4.52 -9.91 4.14
C THR A 61 3.39 -9.52 3.18
N LEU A 62 3.53 -8.38 2.48
CA LEU A 62 2.55 -7.92 1.50
C LEU A 62 2.46 -8.90 0.31
N ILE A 63 3.60 -9.36 -0.22
CA ILE A 63 3.66 -10.34 -1.32
C ILE A 63 3.03 -11.67 -0.89
N ALA A 64 3.30 -12.14 0.33
CA ALA A 64 2.70 -13.36 0.88
C ALA A 64 1.16 -13.27 0.95
N HIS A 65 0.62 -12.07 1.14
CA HIS A 65 -0.83 -11.79 1.12
C HIS A 65 -1.35 -11.37 -0.26
N SER A 66 -0.69 -11.81 -1.34
CA SER A 66 -1.12 -11.56 -2.73
C SER A 66 -1.15 -10.08 -3.14
N ALA A 67 -0.28 -9.24 -2.59
CA ALA A 67 -0.11 -7.87 -3.06
C ALA A 67 0.28 -7.83 -4.54
N ASN A 68 -0.34 -6.94 -5.31
CA ASN A 68 0.00 -6.72 -6.71
C ASN A 68 1.29 -5.92 -6.85
N VAL A 69 2.37 -6.63 -7.18
CA VAL A 69 3.70 -6.06 -7.41
C VAL A 69 3.80 -5.18 -8.66
N ASN A 70 2.85 -5.30 -9.60
CA ASN A 70 2.83 -4.58 -10.87
C ASN A 70 1.97 -3.31 -10.84
N LYS A 71 1.38 -2.97 -9.68
CA LYS A 71 0.67 -1.70 -9.50
C LYS A 71 1.67 -0.57 -9.75
N LYS A 72 1.37 0.28 -10.73
CA LYS A 72 2.13 1.50 -11.02
C LYS A 72 1.54 2.65 -10.22
N ASP A 73 2.40 3.50 -9.67
CA ASP A 73 1.94 4.76 -9.10
C ASP A 73 1.52 5.72 -10.21
N LYS A 74 0.68 6.70 -9.84
CA LYS A 74 0.11 7.65 -10.81
C LYS A 74 1.18 8.64 -11.31
N GLU A 75 2.23 8.85 -10.52
CA GLU A 75 3.38 9.69 -10.86
C GLU A 75 4.21 9.09 -12.00
N MET A 76 4.46 7.77 -12.01
CA MET A 76 5.20 7.11 -13.11
C MET A 76 4.47 7.22 -14.46
N LEU A 77 3.14 7.36 -14.46
CA LEU A 77 2.32 7.57 -15.67
C LEU A 77 2.50 8.95 -16.30
N ASN A 78 2.97 9.95 -15.55
CA ASN A 78 3.21 11.30 -16.08
C ASN A 78 4.56 11.41 -16.82
N CYS A 79 5.54 10.56 -16.50
CA CYS A 79 6.85 10.58 -17.18
C CYS A 79 6.88 9.84 -18.52
N VAL A 80 5.91 8.96 -18.80
CA VAL A 80 5.83 8.20 -20.08
C VAL A 80 4.98 8.89 -21.14
N ASN A 81 4.36 10.03 -20.82
CA ASN A 81 3.53 10.82 -21.74
C ASN A 81 4.12 12.21 -22.06
N SER A 82 5.42 12.43 -21.81
CA SER A 82 6.19 13.58 -22.30
C SER A 82 7.22 13.13 -23.33
#